data_AF-A0A3A6PR47-F1
#
_entry.id   AF-A0A3A6PR47-F1
#
_cell.length_a   1.000
_cell.length_b   1.000
_cell.length_c   1.000
_cell.angle_alpha   90.00
_cell.angle_beta   90.00
_cell.angle_gamma   90.00
#
_symmetry.space_group_name_H-M   'P 1'
#
loop_
_entity.id
_entity.type
_entity.pdbx_description
1 polymer ?
#
loop_
_entity_poly.entity_id
_entity_poly.type
_entity_poly.pdbx_seq_one_letter_code
_entity_poly.pdbx_strand_id
1 'polypeptide(L)'
;MLVVSPKRYLPVAVNTLVLHAGGLYFYIHRDVYDQAVILADQYAELDELSTLVGGGADNRETARWFYSQAPKPLNILAPFLNLIEGELERDLELCCGALHVITSLIQVRHFIHKPQEVRKSVSFSLSIKDEYEMAWESFLMTAIPYEKRHLAMASALPVYQEHAAGFEVQQAPPERAYSAEPAPIQALPAEALATSMLEGFSVRREEEQAEAPKSMYASTAAEKKATKQLLL
;
A
#
# COMPACT_ATOMS: atom_id res chain seq x y z
N MET A 1 1.38 -6.44 -2.82
CA MET A 1 2.39 -7.51 -2.63
C MET A 1 3.00 -7.38 -1.26
N LEU A 2 3.11 -8.49 -0.54
CA LEU A 2 3.80 -8.60 0.75
C LEU A 2 4.52 -9.96 0.77
N VAL A 3 5.85 -9.95 0.87
CA VAL A 3 6.69 -11.16 0.87
C VAL A 3 7.68 -11.05 2.03
N VAL A 4 7.97 -12.13 2.73
CA VAL A 4 9.08 -12.19 3.69
C VAL A 4 10.12 -13.22 3.26
N SER A 5 11.39 -12.91 3.48
CA SER A 5 12.48 -13.86 3.21
C SER A 5 13.66 -13.65 4.15
N PRO A 6 14.36 -14.71 4.58
CA PRO A 6 15.64 -14.58 5.27
C PRO A 6 16.76 -14.09 4.35
N LYS A 7 16.60 -14.24 3.03
CA LYS A 7 17.59 -13.78 2.05
C LYS A 7 17.23 -12.41 1.51
N ARG A 8 18.25 -11.59 1.26
CA ARG A 8 18.07 -10.28 0.64
C ARG A 8 18.02 -10.40 -0.88
N TYR A 9 17.02 -9.77 -1.47
CA TYR A 9 16.82 -9.64 -2.89
C TYR A 9 16.69 -8.15 -3.25
N LEU A 10 17.04 -7.83 -4.49
CA LEU A 10 16.71 -6.57 -5.12
C LEU A 10 15.42 -6.79 -5.93
N PRO A 11 14.29 -6.17 -5.53
CA PRO A 11 13.05 -6.31 -6.28
C PRO A 11 13.19 -5.64 -7.65
N VAL A 12 12.75 -6.34 -8.70
CA VAL A 12 12.63 -5.78 -10.05
C VAL A 12 11.28 -5.08 -10.23
N ALA A 13 10.26 -5.53 -9.49
CA ALA A 13 8.94 -4.92 -9.46
C ALA A 13 9.02 -3.47 -8.93
N VAL A 14 8.52 -2.53 -9.72
CA VAL A 14 8.42 -1.11 -9.38
C VAL A 14 7.58 -0.94 -8.11
N ASN A 15 7.83 0.12 -7.35
CA ASN A 15 7.10 0.46 -6.14
C ASN A 15 7.16 -0.61 -5.03
N THR A 16 8.22 -1.43 -5.00
CA THR A 16 8.47 -2.36 -3.89
C THR A 16 9.45 -1.74 -2.91
N LEU A 17 9.02 -1.60 -1.66
CA LEU A 17 9.83 -1.20 -0.52
C LEU A 17 10.38 -2.44 0.19
N VAL A 18 11.54 -2.31 0.82
CA VAL A 18 12.16 -3.39 1.59
C VAL A 18 12.39 -2.92 3.03
N LEU A 19 11.77 -3.61 3.98
CA LEU A 19 12.04 -3.42 5.41
C LEU A 19 12.93 -4.56 5.91
N HIS A 20 13.78 -4.27 6.90
CA HIS A 20 14.63 -5.27 7.54
C HIS A 20 14.39 -5.26 9.06
N ALA A 21 14.02 -6.41 9.61
CA ALA A 21 13.81 -6.59 11.04
C ALA A 21 14.00 -8.06 11.41
N GLY A 22 14.62 -8.33 12.57
CA GLY A 22 14.79 -9.69 13.08
C GLY A 22 15.59 -10.63 12.16
N GLY A 23 16.47 -10.11 11.30
CA GLY A 23 17.21 -10.89 10.32
C GLY A 23 16.38 -11.31 9.09
N LEU A 24 15.16 -10.80 8.95
CA LEU A 24 14.27 -11.03 7.83
C LEU A 24 14.10 -9.77 6.99
N TYR A 25 13.82 -9.98 5.70
CA TYR A 25 13.53 -8.93 4.74
C TYR A 25 12.08 -9.01 4.31
N PHE A 26 11.35 -7.91 4.47
CA PHE A 26 9.95 -7.78 4.10
C PHE A 26 9.84 -6.91 2.86
N TYR A 27 9.33 -7.48 1.76
CA TYR A 27 9.12 -6.80 0.49
C TYR A 27 7.65 -6.41 0.40
N ILE A 28 7.39 -5.11 0.35
CA ILE A 28 6.04 -4.55 0.50
C ILE A 28 5.79 -3.63 -0.68
N HIS A 29 4.68 -3.83 -1.38
CA HIS A 29 4.24 -2.85 -2.37
C HIS A 29 3.91 -1.52 -1.67
N ARG A 30 4.29 -0.40 -2.28
CA ARG A 30 4.13 0.94 -1.74
C ARG A 30 2.70 1.22 -1.28
N ASP A 31 1.69 0.86 -2.06
CA ASP A 31 0.28 1.08 -1.68
C ASP A 31 -0.13 0.34 -0.40
N VAL A 32 0.44 -0.85 -0.14
CA VAL A 32 0.18 -1.60 1.09
C VAL A 32 0.91 -0.94 2.26
N TYR A 33 2.15 -0.52 2.03
CA TYR A 33 2.94 0.22 3.02
C TYR A 33 2.25 1.53 3.42
N ASP A 34 1.79 2.32 2.45
CA ASP A 34 1.13 3.61 2.68
C ASP A 34 -0.18 3.42 3.47
N GLN A 35 -0.96 2.38 3.15
CA GLN A 35 -2.13 2.02 3.96
C GLN A 35 -1.76 1.64 5.39
N ALA A 36 -0.69 0.87 5.59
CA ALA A 36 -0.20 0.52 6.93
C ALA A 36 0.28 1.75 7.70
N VAL A 37 1.00 2.68 7.06
CA VAL A 37 1.41 3.95 7.70
C VAL A 37 0.19 4.73 8.17
N ILE A 38 -0.82 4.90 7.32
CA ILE A 38 -2.02 5.66 7.67
C ILE A 38 -2.79 4.99 8.81
N LEU A 39 -2.93 3.66 8.76
CA LEU A 39 -3.59 2.92 9.84
C LEU A 39 -2.81 3.02 11.15
N ALA A 40 -1.48 2.95 11.11
CA ALA A 40 -0.63 3.04 12.29
C ALA A 40 -0.65 4.45 12.92
N ASP A 41 -0.87 5.49 12.12
CA ASP A 41 -1.05 6.86 12.60
C ASP A 41 -2.43 7.07 13.25
N GLN A 42 -3.47 6.46 12.67
CA GLN A 42 -4.85 6.59 13.16
C GLN A 42 -5.16 5.70 14.37
N TYR A 43 -4.53 4.53 14.46
CA TYR A 43 -4.82 3.52 15.47
C TYR A 43 -3.52 3.11 16.16
N ALA A 44 -3.31 3.60 17.38
CA ALA A 44 -2.15 3.25 18.20
C ALA A 44 -2.29 1.85 18.81
N GLU A 45 -3.52 1.44 19.17
CA GLU A 45 -3.80 0.22 19.90
C GLU A 45 -4.36 -0.89 19.00
N LEU A 46 -3.79 -2.09 19.13
CA LEU A 46 -4.17 -3.26 18.34
C LEU A 46 -5.65 -3.67 18.57
N ASP A 47 -6.12 -3.59 19.81
CA ASP A 47 -7.46 -4.05 20.20
C ASP A 47 -8.57 -3.13 19.62
N GLU A 48 -8.29 -1.84 19.48
CA GLU A 48 -9.20 -0.89 18.83
C GLU A 48 -9.40 -1.26 17.37
N LEU A 49 -8.31 -1.42 16.62
CA LEU A 49 -8.38 -1.80 15.21
C LEU A 49 -8.98 -3.20 15.03
N SER A 50 -8.72 -4.13 15.95
CA SER A 50 -9.32 -5.47 15.92
C SER A 50 -10.83 -5.44 16.06
N THR A 51 -11.37 -4.53 16.87
CA THR A 51 -12.82 -4.35 17.01
C THR A 51 -13.45 -3.81 15.73
N LEU A 52 -12.73 -2.94 15.00
CA LEU A 52 -13.17 -2.41 13.71
C LEU A 52 -13.06 -3.46 12.61
N VAL A 53 -11.97 -4.20 12.51
CA VAL A 53 -11.83 -5.23 11.46
C VAL A 53 -12.89 -6.33 11.64
N GLY A 54 -13.15 -6.74 12.88
CA GLY A 54 -14.05 -7.86 13.17
C GLY A 54 -13.36 -9.20 12.90
N GLY A 55 -14.12 -10.15 12.35
CA GLY A 55 -13.64 -11.51 12.08
C GLY A 55 -13.81 -12.49 13.25
N GLY A 56 -13.23 -13.68 13.09
CA GLY A 56 -13.27 -14.77 14.06
C GLY A 56 -12.32 -14.54 15.24
N ALA A 57 -12.51 -15.31 16.31
CA ALA A 57 -11.63 -15.27 17.48
C ALA A 57 -10.40 -16.18 17.34
N ASP A 58 -10.45 -17.13 16.40
CA ASP A 58 -9.49 -18.23 16.22
C ASP A 58 -8.05 -17.71 16.09
N ASN A 59 -7.85 -16.60 15.37
CA ASN A 59 -6.53 -16.06 15.05
C ASN A 59 -6.09 -14.90 15.95
N ARG A 60 -6.81 -14.59 17.03
CA ARG A 60 -6.50 -13.43 17.89
C ARG A 60 -5.11 -13.48 18.51
N GLU A 61 -4.69 -14.66 18.96
CA GLU A 61 -3.36 -14.84 19.55
C GLU A 61 -2.25 -14.73 18.49
N THR A 62 -2.48 -15.31 17.31
CA THR A 62 -1.56 -15.22 16.17
C THR A 62 -1.43 -13.77 15.69
N ALA A 63 -2.53 -13.01 15.64
CA ALA A 63 -2.51 -11.59 15.34
C ALA A 63 -1.69 -10.79 16.37
N ARG A 64 -1.90 -11.01 17.66
CA ARG A 64 -1.10 -10.37 18.73
C ARG A 64 0.38 -10.72 18.64
N TRP A 65 0.69 -11.98 18.39
CA TRP A 65 2.06 -12.43 18.17
C TRP A 65 2.67 -11.72 16.96
N PHE A 66 2.00 -11.70 15.81
CA PHE A 66 2.47 -11.01 14.61
C PHE A 66 2.70 -9.51 14.86
N TYR A 67 1.77 -8.83 15.55
CA TYR A 67 1.91 -7.42 15.90
C TYR A 67 3.19 -7.11 16.68
N SER A 68 3.65 -8.06 17.52
CA SER A 68 4.87 -7.93 18.31
C SER A 68 6.16 -8.25 17.53
N GLN A 69 6.08 -9.10 16.51
CA GLN A 69 7.26 -9.60 15.78
C GLN A 69 7.53 -8.82 14.49
N ALA A 70 6.48 -8.38 13.79
CA ALA A 70 6.60 -7.71 12.51
C ALA A 70 7.14 -6.27 12.65
N PRO A 71 7.86 -5.74 11.65
CA PRO A 71 8.33 -4.37 11.67
C PRO A 71 7.17 -3.37 11.61
N LYS A 72 7.36 -2.18 12.19
CA LYS A 72 6.48 -1.04 11.92
C LYS A 72 6.75 -0.50 10.50
N PRO A 73 5.73 -0.04 9.77
CA PRO A 73 4.31 0.02 10.15
C PRO A 73 3.54 -1.27 9.84
N LEU A 74 4.17 -2.29 9.25
CA LEU A 74 3.51 -3.51 8.77
C LEU A 74 2.73 -4.24 9.86
N ASN A 75 3.24 -4.22 11.09
CA ASN A 75 2.62 -4.89 12.23
C ASN A 75 1.16 -4.47 12.48
N ILE A 76 0.75 -3.25 12.13
CA ILE A 76 -0.64 -2.77 12.29
C ILE A 76 -1.65 -3.58 11.48
N LEU A 77 -1.20 -4.33 10.47
CA LEU A 77 -2.07 -5.20 9.67
C LEU A 77 -2.45 -6.49 10.41
N ALA A 78 -1.86 -6.78 11.58
CA ALA A 78 -2.16 -7.96 12.40
C ALA A 78 -3.67 -8.27 12.56
N PRO A 79 -4.57 -7.29 12.85
CA PRO A 79 -5.98 -7.58 13.04
C PRO A 79 -6.68 -8.23 11.85
N PHE A 80 -6.17 -8.00 10.64
CA PHE A 80 -6.75 -8.57 9.43
C PHE A 80 -6.57 -10.08 9.32
N LEU A 81 -5.63 -10.68 10.08
CA LEU A 81 -5.50 -12.13 10.22
C LEU A 81 -6.76 -12.77 10.83
N ASN A 82 -7.58 -12.02 11.58
CA ASN A 82 -8.84 -12.50 12.13
C ASN A 82 -9.93 -12.73 11.07
N LEU A 83 -9.72 -12.26 9.83
CA LEU A 83 -10.63 -12.51 8.71
C LEU A 83 -10.46 -13.90 8.10
N ILE A 84 -9.43 -14.65 8.52
CA ILE A 84 -9.18 -16.01 8.03
C ILE A 84 -9.98 -17.00 8.88
N GLU A 85 -10.67 -17.89 8.19
CA GLU A 85 -11.40 -19.01 8.78
C GLU A 85 -10.42 -20.13 9.10
N GLY A 86 -10.45 -20.61 10.35
CA GLY A 86 -9.53 -21.64 10.84
C GLY A 86 -8.29 -21.06 11.49
N GLU A 87 -7.54 -21.93 12.18
CA GLU A 87 -6.36 -21.53 12.97
C GLU A 87 -5.12 -21.36 12.08
N LEU A 88 -4.45 -20.23 12.23
CA LEU A 88 -3.16 -19.95 11.63
C LEU A 88 -2.04 -20.19 12.63
N GLU A 89 -1.02 -20.91 12.16
CA GLU A 89 0.22 -21.09 12.90
C GLU A 89 0.92 -19.74 13.11
N ARG A 90 1.66 -19.64 14.23
CA ARG A 90 2.48 -18.47 14.57
C ARG A 90 3.78 -18.48 13.78
N ASP A 91 3.63 -18.30 12.49
CA ASP A 91 4.72 -18.28 11.52
C ASP A 91 4.65 -16.98 10.69
N LEU A 92 5.79 -16.30 10.56
CA LEU A 92 5.86 -15.00 9.88
C LEU A 92 5.61 -15.14 8.39
N GLU A 93 6.04 -16.26 7.78
CA GLU A 93 5.83 -16.54 6.37
C GLU A 93 4.34 -16.67 6.08
N LEU A 94 3.67 -17.54 6.83
CA LEU A 94 2.25 -17.78 6.73
C LEU A 94 1.44 -16.52 7.00
N CYS A 95 1.76 -15.76 8.05
CA CYS A 95 1.06 -14.51 8.37
C CYS A 95 1.26 -13.45 7.28
N CYS A 96 2.48 -13.27 6.76
CA CYS A 96 2.74 -12.33 5.68
C CYS A 96 2.06 -12.77 4.38
N GLY A 97 2.02 -14.07 4.07
CA GLY A 97 1.33 -14.62 2.91
C GLY A 97 -0.18 -14.42 3.00
N ALA A 98 -0.76 -14.69 4.17
CA ALA A 98 -2.14 -14.39 4.47
C ALA A 98 -2.49 -12.90 4.25
N LEU A 99 -1.70 -12.00 4.84
CA LEU A 99 -1.88 -10.57 4.66
C LEU A 99 -1.64 -10.12 3.21
N HIS A 100 -0.81 -10.81 2.45
CA HIS A 100 -0.64 -10.54 1.03
C HIS A 100 -1.95 -10.73 0.26
N VAL A 101 -2.64 -11.85 0.48
CA VAL A 101 -3.91 -12.15 -0.19
C VAL A 101 -5.02 -11.23 0.30
N ILE A 102 -5.09 -10.97 1.60
CA ILE A 102 -6.07 -10.03 2.15
C ILE A 102 -5.88 -8.65 1.51
N THR A 103 -4.66 -8.11 1.51
CA THR A 103 -4.39 -6.77 0.96
C THR A 103 -4.43 -6.69 -0.57
N SER A 104 -4.43 -7.82 -1.29
CA SER A 104 -4.69 -7.83 -2.73
C SER A 104 -6.17 -7.77 -3.06
N LEU A 105 -7.04 -8.28 -2.18
CA LEU A 105 -8.49 -8.35 -2.38
C LEU A 105 -9.25 -7.20 -1.71
N ILE A 106 -8.73 -6.66 -0.60
CA ILE A 106 -9.35 -5.55 0.12
C ILE A 106 -8.41 -4.35 0.32
N GLN A 107 -8.98 -3.15 0.17
CA GLN A 107 -8.32 -1.92 0.61
C GLN A 107 -8.54 -1.75 2.11
N VAL A 108 -7.60 -2.23 2.91
CA VAL A 108 -7.68 -2.32 4.38
C VAL A 108 -8.05 -0.99 5.06
N ARG A 109 -7.56 0.14 4.53
CA ARG A 109 -7.92 1.48 5.03
C ARG A 109 -9.41 1.80 4.85
N HIS A 110 -9.96 1.49 3.68
CA HIS A 110 -11.37 1.78 3.40
C HIS A 110 -12.30 0.73 4.02
N PHE A 111 -11.80 -0.48 4.20
CA PHE A 111 -12.55 -1.61 4.75
C PHE A 111 -13.09 -1.31 6.15
N ILE A 112 -12.28 -0.74 7.04
CA ILE A 112 -12.67 -0.44 8.43
C ILE A 112 -13.75 0.65 8.56
N HIS A 113 -14.03 1.39 7.49
CA HIS A 113 -15.11 2.37 7.44
C HIS A 113 -16.41 1.82 6.84
N LYS A 114 -16.40 0.58 6.33
CA LYS A 114 -17.60 -0.07 5.84
C LYS A 114 -18.53 -0.46 6.99
N PRO A 115 -19.86 -0.54 6.75
CA PRO A 115 -20.81 -1.03 7.73
C PRO A 115 -20.40 -2.40 8.28
N GLN A 116 -20.74 -2.68 9.53
CA GLN A 116 -20.31 -3.91 10.22
C GLN A 116 -20.81 -5.17 9.51
N GLU A 117 -21.99 -5.10 8.89
CA GLU A 117 -22.62 -6.19 8.15
C GLU A 117 -21.76 -6.60 6.95
N VAL A 118 -21.19 -5.62 6.23
CA VAL A 118 -20.31 -5.86 5.08
C VAL A 118 -18.96 -6.43 5.51
N ARG A 119 -18.43 -5.97 6.65
CA ARG A 119 -17.15 -6.50 7.16
C ARG A 119 -17.28 -7.95 7.61
N LYS A 120 -18.39 -8.31 8.25
CA LYS A 120 -18.68 -9.68 8.70
C LYS A 120 -18.87 -10.69 7.57
N SER A 121 -19.23 -10.23 6.36
CA SER A 121 -19.38 -11.11 5.20
C SER A 121 -18.06 -11.42 4.49
N VAL A 122 -16.96 -10.74 4.86
CA VAL A 122 -15.64 -11.00 4.26
C VAL A 122 -14.90 -12.00 5.12
N SER A 123 -14.60 -13.14 4.54
CA SER A 123 -13.77 -14.18 5.14
C SER A 123 -12.88 -14.82 4.09
N PHE A 124 -11.77 -15.41 4.55
CA PHE A 124 -10.78 -16.07 3.70
C PHE A 124 -10.56 -17.50 4.21
N SER A 125 -10.52 -18.47 3.30
CA SER A 125 -10.26 -19.87 3.64
C SER A 125 -8.78 -20.14 3.88
N LEU A 126 -8.47 -21.29 4.52
CA LEU A 126 -7.09 -21.77 4.70
C LEU A 126 -6.36 -22.10 3.38
N SER A 127 -7.05 -22.14 2.24
CA SER A 127 -6.44 -22.23 0.90
C SER A 127 -5.59 -21.01 0.53
N ILE A 128 -5.57 -19.98 1.39
CA ILE A 128 -4.74 -18.78 1.25
C ILE A 128 -3.26 -19.10 1.02
N LYS A 129 -2.79 -20.26 1.51
CA LYS A 129 -1.42 -20.74 1.30
C LYS A 129 -1.09 -20.92 -0.17
N ASP A 130 -1.91 -21.67 -0.88
CA ASP A 130 -1.71 -21.94 -2.30
C ASP A 130 -1.76 -20.63 -3.12
N GLU A 131 -2.59 -19.68 -2.70
CA GLU A 131 -2.74 -18.38 -3.37
C GLU A 131 -1.50 -17.50 -3.24
N TYR A 132 -0.93 -17.36 -2.03
CA TYR A 132 0.25 -16.51 -1.88
C TYR A 132 1.53 -17.18 -2.40
N GLU A 133 1.66 -18.51 -2.29
CA GLU A 133 2.87 -19.22 -2.72
C GLU A 133 3.17 -18.97 -4.20
N MET A 134 2.15 -19.07 -5.07
CA MET A 134 2.32 -18.78 -6.50
C MET A 134 2.80 -17.35 -6.76
N ALA A 135 2.23 -16.37 -6.07
CA ALA A 135 2.62 -14.97 -6.22
C ALA A 135 4.06 -14.72 -5.72
N TRP A 136 4.44 -15.40 -4.65
CA TRP A 136 5.78 -15.29 -4.05
C TRP A 136 6.84 -15.97 -4.89
N GLU A 137 6.56 -17.16 -5.42
CA GLU A 137 7.44 -17.86 -6.35
C GLU A 137 7.74 -16.99 -7.57
N SER A 138 6.70 -16.38 -8.16
CA SER A 138 6.87 -15.43 -9.27
C SER A 138 7.75 -14.23 -8.90
N PHE A 139 7.56 -13.66 -7.71
CA PHE A 139 8.42 -12.61 -7.20
C PHE A 139 9.88 -13.09 -7.03
N LEU A 140 10.10 -14.24 -6.39
CA LEU A 140 11.44 -14.75 -6.10
C LEU A 140 12.19 -15.20 -7.35
N MET A 141 11.50 -15.69 -8.38
CA MET A 141 12.11 -16.04 -9.67
C MET A 141 12.60 -14.81 -10.43
N THR A 142 11.89 -13.68 -10.29
CA THR A 142 12.23 -12.43 -11.00
C THR A 142 13.16 -11.52 -10.20
N ALA A 143 13.15 -11.63 -8.87
CA ALA A 143 13.98 -10.82 -8.00
C ALA A 143 15.46 -11.22 -8.07
N ILE A 144 16.36 -10.23 -8.01
CA ILE A 144 17.79 -10.47 -8.17
C ILE A 144 18.39 -10.71 -6.78
N PRO A 145 19.05 -11.85 -6.50
CA PRO A 145 19.74 -12.05 -5.23
C PRO A 145 20.72 -10.90 -4.96
N TYR A 146 20.68 -10.31 -3.77
CA TYR A 146 21.37 -9.04 -3.52
C TYR A 146 22.90 -9.14 -3.68
N GLU A 147 23.48 -10.32 -3.45
CA GLU A 147 24.90 -10.62 -3.68
C GLU A 147 25.28 -10.46 -5.17
N LYS A 148 24.37 -10.79 -6.08
CA LYS A 148 24.54 -10.75 -7.53
C LYS A 148 24.17 -9.40 -8.15
N ARG A 149 23.81 -8.39 -7.35
CA ARG A 149 23.34 -7.07 -7.84
C ARG A 149 24.31 -6.39 -8.80
N HIS A 150 25.61 -6.58 -8.61
CA HIS A 150 26.66 -6.00 -9.45
C HIS A 150 26.62 -6.53 -10.89
N LEU A 151 26.23 -7.81 -11.08
CA LEU A 151 26.07 -8.41 -12.40
C LEU A 151 24.94 -7.75 -13.19
N ALA A 152 23.87 -7.35 -12.50
CA ALA A 152 22.73 -6.66 -13.10
C ALA A 152 23.00 -5.17 -13.38
N MET A 153 23.88 -4.53 -12.60
CA MET A 153 24.30 -3.15 -12.86
C MET A 153 25.30 -3.05 -14.01
N ALA A 154 26.16 -4.05 -14.19
CA ALA A 154 27.13 -4.09 -15.28
C ALA A 154 26.46 -4.16 -16.67
N SER A 155 25.29 -4.79 -16.77
CA SER A 155 24.49 -4.85 -18.01
C SER A 155 23.63 -3.61 -18.27
N ALA A 156 23.54 -2.66 -17.32
CA ALA A 156 22.70 -1.46 -17.40
C ALA A 156 23.49 -0.16 -17.65
N LEU A 157 24.82 -0.22 -17.79
CA LEU A 157 25.61 0.96 -18.15
C LEU A 157 25.45 1.28 -19.64
N PRO A 158 25.03 2.50 -20.01
CA PRO A 158 25.13 2.94 -21.39
C PRO A 158 26.61 3.06 -21.75
N VAL A 159 26.94 2.64 -22.97
CA VAL A 159 28.22 2.88 -23.65
C VAL A 159 28.50 4.39 -23.67
N TYR A 160 29.14 4.90 -22.63
CA TYR A 160 29.87 6.18 -22.65
C TYR A 160 31.35 5.87 -22.72
N GLN A 161 31.73 5.11 -23.74
CA GLN A 161 33.12 4.94 -24.14
C GLN A 161 33.11 4.85 -25.66
N GLU A 162 33.12 6.03 -26.31
CA GLU A 162 33.74 6.26 -27.63
C GLU A 162 33.45 7.68 -28.16
N HIS A 163 33.76 8.73 -27.39
CA HIS A 163 34.07 10.05 -27.96
C HIS A 163 35.18 10.72 -27.14
N ALA A 164 36.29 10.00 -26.93
CA ALA A 164 37.56 10.59 -26.52
C ALA A 164 38.49 10.67 -27.74
N ALA A 165 38.05 11.37 -28.78
CA ALA A 165 38.91 11.79 -29.89
C ALA A 165 38.43 13.15 -30.39
N GLY A 166 39.05 14.21 -29.85
CA GLY A 166 38.96 15.56 -30.43
C GLY A 166 37.98 16.52 -29.75
N PHE A 167 38.27 16.93 -28.52
CA PHE A 167 37.89 18.28 -28.07
C PHE A 167 39.09 18.89 -27.33
N GLU A 168 39.73 19.87 -27.99
CA GLU A 168 40.74 20.73 -27.37
C GLU A 168 40.08 21.52 -26.23
N VAL A 169 40.69 21.42 -25.05
CA VAL A 169 40.33 22.22 -23.88
C VAL A 169 40.86 23.64 -24.11
N GLN A 170 39.98 24.59 -24.48
CA GLN A 170 40.28 26.01 -24.32
C GLN A 170 40.30 26.34 -22.83
N GLN A 171 41.50 26.61 -22.31
CA GLN A 171 41.71 27.09 -20.95
C GLN A 171 41.00 28.45 -20.78
N ALA A 172 40.16 28.56 -19.75
CA ALA A 172 39.61 29.84 -19.32
C ALA A 172 40.73 30.76 -18.79
N PRO A 173 40.68 32.09 -19.02
CA PRO A 173 41.68 33.02 -18.50
C PRO A 173 41.56 33.17 -16.97
N PRO A 174 42.65 33.52 -16.27
CA PRO A 174 42.68 33.58 -14.81
C PRO A 174 41.83 34.71 -14.24
N GLU A 175 41.22 34.43 -13.08
CA GLU A 175 40.37 35.31 -12.29
C GLU A 175 40.99 36.68 -12.02
N ARG A 176 40.25 37.75 -12.32
CA ARG A 176 40.52 39.08 -11.76
C ARG A 176 39.89 39.15 -10.37
N ALA A 177 40.74 39.33 -9.37
CA ALA A 177 40.36 39.64 -8.00
C ALA A 177 39.47 40.90 -7.96
N TYR A 178 38.20 40.73 -7.58
CA TYR A 178 37.36 41.83 -7.12
C TYR A 178 37.42 41.87 -5.59
N SER A 179 38.17 42.84 -5.07
CA SER A 179 37.97 43.35 -3.71
C SER A 179 36.82 44.35 -3.74
N ALA A 180 35.77 44.14 -2.95
CA ALA A 180 34.84 45.20 -2.54
C ALA A 180 34.06 44.76 -1.28
N GLU A 181 33.98 45.67 -0.32
CA GLU A 181 33.35 45.58 1.00
C GLU A 181 31.87 45.17 1.02
N PRO A 182 31.34 44.69 2.17
CA PRO A 182 29.92 44.38 2.33
C PRO A 182 29.08 45.64 2.50
N ALA A 183 28.07 45.83 1.64
CA ALA A 183 27.02 46.85 1.83
C ALA A 183 25.94 46.37 2.82
N PRO A 184 25.34 47.26 3.62
CA PRO A 184 24.43 46.90 4.72
C PRO A 184 23.01 46.53 4.25
N ILE A 185 22.42 45.55 4.94
CA ILE A 185 21.03 45.10 4.76
C ILE A 185 20.08 46.22 5.20
N GLN A 186 19.28 46.75 4.27
CA GLN A 186 18.13 47.61 4.58
C GLN A 186 16.87 46.75 4.71
N ALA A 187 16.21 46.82 5.87
CA ALA A 187 14.94 46.17 6.15
C ALA A 187 13.80 46.85 5.35
N LEU A 188 12.99 46.05 4.65
CA LEU A 188 11.76 46.52 4.01
C LEU A 188 10.60 46.53 5.02
N PRO A 189 9.78 47.59 5.07
CA PRO A 189 8.67 47.69 6.03
C PRO A 189 7.47 46.84 5.62
N ALA A 190 6.83 46.27 6.63
CA ALA A 190 5.57 45.56 6.54
C ALA A 190 4.42 46.56 6.41
N GLU A 191 3.87 46.76 5.21
CA GLU A 191 2.50 47.24 4.95
C GLU A 191 2.29 47.37 3.43
N ALA A 192 1.75 46.32 2.80
CA ALA A 192 1.10 46.41 1.49
C ALA A 192 0.01 45.33 1.41
N LEU A 193 -1.12 45.66 2.01
CA LEU A 193 -2.40 44.97 1.89
C LEU A 193 -2.94 45.08 0.46
N ALA A 194 -3.44 43.94 -0.04
CA ALA A 194 -4.68 43.75 -0.79
C ALA A 194 -5.02 44.67 -1.98
N THR A 195 -5.08 44.08 -3.19
CA THR A 195 -6.27 44.01 -4.09
C THR A 195 -5.86 43.21 -5.34
N SER A 196 -6.45 42.02 -5.56
CA SER A 196 -7.70 41.74 -6.29
C SER A 196 -7.48 41.51 -7.79
N MET A 197 -8.05 40.39 -8.27
CA MET A 197 -8.62 40.10 -9.61
C MET A 197 -8.05 38.83 -10.27
N LEU A 198 -8.64 37.67 -9.93
CA LEU A 198 -9.16 36.71 -10.92
C LEU A 198 -10.06 35.69 -10.23
N GLU A 199 -11.30 36.14 -10.00
CA GLU A 199 -12.48 35.30 -9.81
C GLU A 199 -12.75 34.51 -11.09
N GLY A 200 -13.07 33.23 -10.93
CA GLY A 200 -13.54 32.39 -12.02
C GLY A 200 -13.34 30.94 -11.66
N PHE A 201 -14.32 30.36 -10.97
CA PHE A 201 -14.73 28.95 -10.91
C PHE A 201 -15.30 28.63 -9.53
N SER A 202 -16.49 29.18 -9.26
CA SER A 202 -17.39 28.72 -8.22
C SER A 202 -18.81 28.65 -8.77
N VAL A 203 -19.33 27.42 -8.78
CA VAL A 203 -20.74 27.03 -8.55
C VAL A 203 -21.78 27.41 -9.61
N ARG A 204 -22.29 26.38 -10.29
CA ARG A 204 -23.72 26.25 -10.57
C ARG A 204 -24.25 24.96 -9.96
N ARG A 205 -25.02 25.14 -8.89
CA ARG A 205 -25.97 24.21 -8.31
C ARG A 205 -27.32 24.63 -8.89
N GLU A 206 -27.96 23.77 -9.67
CA GLU A 206 -29.38 23.84 -9.96
C GLU A 206 -30.02 22.49 -9.64
N GLU A 207 -31.17 22.60 -9.00
CA GLU A 207 -32.01 21.56 -8.47
C GLU A 207 -32.77 20.88 -9.61
N GLU A 208 -32.80 19.55 -9.63
CA GLU A 208 -33.90 18.81 -10.24
C GLU A 208 -34.21 17.58 -9.37
N GLN A 209 -35.26 17.72 -8.57
CA GLN A 209 -36.02 16.61 -8.03
C GLN A 209 -36.81 15.97 -9.17
N ALA A 210 -36.65 14.67 -9.42
CA ALA A 210 -37.77 13.75 -9.62
C ALA A 210 -37.31 12.28 -9.82
N GLU A 211 -37.99 11.42 -9.07
CA GLU A 211 -38.25 9.99 -9.32
C GLU A 211 -37.13 8.94 -9.18
N ALA A 212 -37.20 8.27 -8.02
CA ALA A 212 -36.68 6.93 -7.79
C ALA A 212 -37.36 5.89 -8.72
N PRO A 213 -36.60 4.97 -9.36
CA PRO A 213 -37.20 3.81 -9.98
C PRO A 213 -37.68 2.83 -8.89
N LYS A 214 -39.00 2.57 -8.91
CA LYS A 214 -39.68 1.57 -8.09
C LYS A 214 -39.04 0.19 -8.25
N SER A 215 -38.92 -0.52 -7.13
CA SER A 215 -38.51 -1.92 -7.03
C SER A 215 -39.24 -2.82 -8.04
N MET A 216 -38.50 -3.39 -8.97
CA MET A 216 -39.03 -4.31 -9.98
C MET A 216 -38.82 -5.77 -9.56
N TYR A 217 -39.25 -6.16 -8.35
CA TYR A 217 -39.34 -7.58 -7.95
C TYR A 217 -40.51 -7.79 -6.96
N ALA A 218 -41.73 -7.65 -7.47
CA ALA A 218 -42.91 -8.21 -6.80
C ALA A 218 -43.17 -9.59 -7.41
N SER A 219 -42.69 -10.64 -6.75
CA SER A 219 -43.00 -12.02 -7.13
C SER A 219 -44.51 -12.24 -7.06
N THR A 220 -45.10 -12.66 -8.18
CA THR A 220 -46.55 -12.85 -8.28
C THR A 220 -46.96 -14.15 -7.59
N ALA A 221 -48.20 -14.20 -7.08
CA ALA A 221 -48.74 -15.40 -6.41
C ALA A 221 -48.74 -16.65 -7.32
N ALA A 222 -48.66 -16.46 -8.65
CA ALA A 222 -48.49 -17.54 -9.63
C ALA A 222 -47.10 -18.19 -9.57
N GLU A 223 -46.03 -17.41 -9.39
CA GLU A 223 -44.65 -17.93 -9.29
C GLU A 223 -44.44 -18.73 -7.99
N LYS A 224 -45.05 -18.29 -6.88
CA LYS A 224 -45.02 -19.04 -5.61
C LYS A 224 -45.72 -20.40 -5.70
N LYS A 225 -46.73 -20.54 -6.58
CA LYS A 225 -47.43 -21.80 -6.80
C LYS A 225 -46.62 -22.76 -7.68
N ALA A 226 -45.91 -22.24 -8.68
CA ALA A 226 -45.04 -23.03 -9.55
C ALA A 226 -43.83 -23.60 -8.77
N THR A 227 -43.23 -22.80 -7.90
CA THR A 227 -42.06 -23.23 -7.10
C THR A 227 -42.41 -24.34 -6.09
N LYS A 228 -43.65 -24.35 -5.59
CA LYS A 228 -44.14 -25.37 -4.64
C LYS A 228 -44.48 -26.71 -5.31
N GLN A 229 -44.73 -26.72 -6.62
CA GLN A 229 -44.97 -27.96 -7.39
C GLN A 229 -43.68 -28.65 -7.84
N LEU A 230 -42.54 -27.95 -7.83
CA LEU A 230 -41.23 -28.50 -8.19
C LEU A 230 -40.47 -29.10 -6.98
N LEU A 231 -41.01 -28.95 -5.77
CA LEU A 231 -40.40 -29.43 -4.51
C LEU A 231 -41.16 -30.61 -3.87
N LEU A 232 -42.03 -31.27 -4.64
CA LEU A 232 -42.69 -32.54 -4.32
C LEU A 232 -42.38 -33.55 -5.43
#